data_AF-A0A9Q7UYD2-F1
#
_entry.id   AF-A0A9Q7UYD2-F1
#
_cell.length_a   1.000
_cell.length_b   1.000
_cell.length_c   1.000
_cell.angle_alpha   90.00
_cell.angle_beta   90.00
_cell.angle_gamma   90.00
#
_symmetry.space_group_name_H-M   'P 1'
#
loop_
_entity.id
_entity.type
_entity.pdbx_description
1 polymer ?
#
loop_
_entity_poly.entity_id
_entity_poly.type
_entity_poly.pdbx_seq_one_letter_code
_entity_poly.pdbx_strand_id
1 'polypeptide(L)'
;MTTNVLILCTHNSARSVLSEGMLNHLARQSGRDVRAYSAGSSPSGRINPFALEVLGNAGVDVGDFRSKSWNEFVGENAPEMRVVITVCDSAAEEECPYWPGSPVKVHWGYPDPSNTEGGDEKKRQAFELTRQAIGYRMLQLLLLPIEDMSNAELQETLQRLARS
;
A
#
# COMPACT_ATOMS: atom_id res chain seq x y z
N MET A 1 -1.04 10.82 -17.17
CA MET A 1 -2.01 11.26 -16.13
C MET A 1 -1.58 10.62 -14.82
N THR A 2 -1.81 11.23 -13.66
CA THR A 2 -1.37 10.63 -12.40
C THR A 2 -1.92 9.21 -12.21
N THR A 3 -1.02 8.25 -12.04
CA THR A 3 -1.39 6.85 -11.77
C THR A 3 -1.73 6.69 -10.29
N ASN A 4 -3.01 6.54 -9.98
CA ASN A 4 -3.46 6.33 -8.60
C ASN A 4 -3.44 4.85 -8.20
N VAL A 5 -2.89 4.57 -7.02
CA VAL A 5 -2.79 3.22 -6.44
C VAL A 5 -3.45 3.21 -5.06
N LEU A 6 -4.45 2.34 -4.85
CA LEU A 6 -5.08 2.15 -3.54
C LEU A 6 -4.54 0.89 -2.86
N ILE A 7 -4.08 1.04 -1.62
CA ILE A 7 -3.47 -0.04 -0.85
C ILE A 7 -4.35 -0.39 0.34
N LEU A 8 -4.81 -1.63 0.40
CA LEU A 8 -5.82 -2.10 1.34
C LEU A 8 -5.23 -3.06 2.36
N CYS A 9 -5.58 -2.82 3.63
CA CYS A 9 -5.35 -3.72 4.74
C CYS A 9 -6.52 -3.56 5.72
N THR A 10 -6.92 -4.61 6.44
CA THR A 10 -8.09 -4.59 7.33
C THR A 10 -8.16 -3.34 8.21
N HIS A 11 -7.11 -3.05 8.98
CA HIS A 11 -7.13 -1.98 9.99
C HIS A 11 -6.58 -0.64 9.53
N ASN A 12 -6.01 -0.55 8.33
CA ASN A 12 -5.30 0.65 7.85
C ASN A 12 -4.40 1.30 8.92
N SER A 13 -3.43 0.54 9.44
CA SER A 13 -2.63 0.96 10.60
C SER A 13 -1.13 0.71 10.46
N ALA A 14 -0.73 -0.38 9.79
CA ALA A 14 0.68 -0.77 9.63
C ALA A 14 1.04 -0.97 8.15
N ARG A 15 0.85 -2.18 7.61
CA ARG A 15 1.30 -2.57 6.26
C ARG A 15 0.84 -1.64 5.14
N SER A 16 -0.44 -1.27 5.11
CA SER A 16 -0.96 -0.37 4.08
C SER A 16 -0.39 1.05 4.17
N VAL A 17 -0.08 1.51 5.38
CA VAL A 17 0.52 2.83 5.64
C VAL A 17 1.98 2.85 5.24
N LEU A 18 2.72 1.78 5.59
CA LEU A 18 4.09 1.56 5.12
C LEU A 18 4.14 1.60 3.58
N SER A 19 3.22 0.91 2.92
CA SER A 19 3.14 0.87 1.47
C SER A 19 2.79 2.22 0.84
N GLU A 20 1.80 2.96 1.39
CA GLU A 20 1.47 4.30 0.92
C GLU A 20 2.66 5.24 1.04
N GLY A 21 3.30 5.28 2.21
CA GLY A 21 4.42 6.15 2.49
C GLY A 21 5.63 5.86 1.62
N MET A 22 6.01 4.58 1.50
CA MET A 22 7.13 4.18 0.64
C MET A 22 6.86 4.46 -0.83
N LEU A 23 5.67 4.15 -1.36
CA LEU A 23 5.36 4.38 -2.77
C LEU A 23 5.37 5.88 -3.11
N ASN A 24 4.72 6.71 -2.29
CA ASN A 24 4.72 8.16 -2.48
C ASN A 24 6.11 8.80 -2.31
N HIS A 25 6.93 8.29 -1.39
CA HIS A 25 8.30 8.77 -1.21
C HIS A 25 9.17 8.45 -2.44
N LEU A 26 9.16 7.18 -2.87
CA LEU A 26 9.96 6.71 -4.00
C LEU A 26 9.50 7.31 -5.33
N ALA A 27 8.20 7.49 -5.53
CA ALA A 27 7.65 8.14 -6.73
C ALA A 27 8.19 9.57 -6.87
N ARG A 28 8.18 10.34 -5.78
CA ARG A 28 8.75 11.70 -5.74
C ARG A 28 10.25 11.69 -6.04
N GLN A 29 11.02 10.81 -5.42
CA GLN A 29 12.46 10.71 -5.65
C GLN A 29 12.82 10.34 -7.08
N SER A 30 11.99 9.50 -7.73
CA SER A 30 12.21 9.03 -9.10
C SER A 30 11.51 9.87 -10.18
N GLY A 31 10.81 10.95 -9.78
CA GLY A 31 10.08 11.82 -10.72
C GLY A 31 8.91 11.13 -11.43
N ARG A 32 8.31 10.10 -10.81
CA ARG A 32 7.18 9.35 -11.39
C ARG A 32 5.86 9.98 -10.94
N ASP A 33 4.93 10.17 -11.89
CA ASP A 33 3.58 10.69 -11.63
C ASP A 33 2.67 9.58 -11.09
N VAL A 34 3.00 9.10 -9.89
CA VAL A 34 2.28 8.03 -9.18
C VAL A 34 1.85 8.55 -7.82
N ARG A 35 0.59 8.29 -7.45
CA ARG A 35 0.03 8.65 -6.16
C ARG A 35 -0.59 7.45 -5.47
N ALA A 36 -0.06 7.13 -4.30
CA ALA A 36 -0.57 6.07 -3.44
C ALA A 36 -1.55 6.64 -2.41
N TYR A 37 -2.56 5.84 -2.10
CA TYR A 37 -3.47 6.01 -0.98
C TYR A 37 -3.56 4.70 -0.22
N SER A 38 -3.87 4.76 1.08
CA SER A 38 -4.23 3.58 1.84
C SER A 38 -5.57 3.69 2.55
N ALA A 39 -6.22 2.55 2.73
CA ALA A 39 -7.47 2.42 3.46
C ALA A 39 -7.64 1.01 4.05
N GLY A 40 -8.74 0.81 4.78
CA GLY A 40 -9.10 -0.48 5.34
C GLY A 40 -10.60 -0.70 5.37
N SER A 41 -10.98 -1.97 5.46
CA SER A 41 -12.36 -2.42 5.61
C SER A 41 -12.90 -2.15 7.01
N SER A 42 -12.05 -2.28 8.03
CA SER A 42 -12.34 -2.01 9.43
C SER A 42 -11.22 -1.17 10.05
N PRO A 43 -11.09 0.12 9.66
CA PRO A 43 -9.98 0.97 10.09
C PRO A 43 -9.95 1.10 11.62
N SER A 44 -8.75 1.01 12.20
CA SER A 44 -8.59 1.07 13.66
C SER A 44 -8.73 2.48 14.24
N GLY A 45 -8.80 3.51 13.38
CA GLY A 45 -8.79 4.91 13.76
C GLY A 45 -7.42 5.44 14.20
N ARG A 46 -6.38 4.60 14.25
CA ARG A 46 -5.02 4.98 14.68
C ARG A 46 -3.93 4.31 13.86
N ILE A 47 -2.90 5.07 13.52
CA ILE A 47 -1.70 4.52 12.88
C ILE A 47 -0.82 3.85 13.93
N ASN A 48 -0.20 2.72 13.56
CA ASN A 48 0.75 2.06 14.43
C ASN A 48 2.01 2.94 14.56
N PRO A 49 2.46 3.28 15.79
CA PRO A 49 3.60 4.18 15.98
C PRO A 49 4.90 3.63 15.36
N PHE A 50 5.12 2.31 15.36
CA PHE A 50 6.30 1.71 14.72
C PHE A 50 6.28 1.87 13.20
N ALA A 51 5.10 1.95 12.57
CA ALA A 51 5.01 2.24 11.14
C ALA A 51 5.49 3.67 10.83
N LEU A 52 5.07 4.65 11.64
CA LEU A 52 5.51 6.03 11.51
C LEU A 52 7.01 6.17 11.81
N GLU A 53 7.51 5.46 12.83
CA GLU A 53 8.92 5.46 13.22
C GLU A 53 9.81 5.00 12.06
N VAL A 54 9.54 3.83 11.48
CA VAL A 54 10.39 3.30 10.39
C VAL A 54 10.24 4.10 9.09
N LEU A 55 9.08 4.68 8.82
CA LEU A 55 8.89 5.61 7.70
C LEU A 55 9.71 6.89 7.90
N GLY A 56 9.63 7.50 9.09
CA GLY A 56 10.40 8.69 9.44
C GLY A 56 11.91 8.44 9.35
N ASN A 57 12.39 7.30 9.86
CA ASN A 57 13.79 6.89 9.76
C ASN A 57 14.27 6.74 8.30
N ALA A 58 13.35 6.40 7.38
CA ALA A 58 13.62 6.32 5.95
C ALA A 58 13.50 7.68 5.21
N GLY A 59 13.23 8.77 5.92
CA GLY A 59 13.07 10.11 5.34
C GLY A 59 11.70 10.36 4.71
N VAL A 60 10.70 9.54 5.03
CA VAL A 60 9.31 9.77 4.62
C VAL A 60 8.69 10.81 5.56
N ASP A 61 7.99 11.80 4.97
CA ASP A 61 7.16 12.71 5.74
C ASP A 61 5.91 11.96 6.25
N VAL A 62 5.69 12.01 7.56
CA VAL A 62 4.67 11.22 8.26
C VAL A 62 3.50 12.04 8.81
N GLY A 63 3.46 13.35 8.53
CA GLY A 63 2.47 14.26 9.13
C GLY A 63 1.00 13.97 8.78
N ASP A 64 0.75 13.41 7.59
CA ASP A 64 -0.61 13.34 7.02
C ASP A 64 -1.23 11.92 7.02
N PHE A 65 -0.55 10.92 7.61
CA PHE A 65 -1.11 9.56 7.66
C PHE A 65 -2.26 9.47 8.65
N ARG A 66 -3.37 8.88 8.20
CA ARG A 66 -4.53 8.58 9.05
C ARG A 66 -5.16 7.25 8.69
N SER A 67 -5.71 6.57 9.69
CA SER A 67 -6.47 5.34 9.50
C SER A 67 -7.86 5.68 8.97
N LYS A 68 -8.24 5.14 7.81
CA LYS A 68 -9.45 5.53 7.10
C LYS A 68 -10.16 4.36 6.43
N SER A 69 -11.47 4.50 6.25
CA SER A 69 -12.28 3.48 5.58
C SER A 69 -12.06 3.56 4.08
N TRP A 70 -12.09 2.40 3.44
CA TRP A 70 -12.06 2.29 1.99
C TRP A 70 -13.28 2.92 1.28
N ASN A 71 -14.34 3.25 2.04
CA ASN A 71 -15.55 3.89 1.55
C ASN A 71 -15.29 5.33 1.09
N GLU A 72 -14.17 5.92 1.51
CA GLU A 72 -13.75 7.23 1.01
C GLU A 72 -13.32 7.18 -0.48
N PHE A 73 -13.08 5.97 -1.01
CA PHE A 73 -12.56 5.76 -2.37
C PHE A 73 -13.59 5.19 -3.35
N VAL A 74 -14.88 5.11 -2.96
CA VAL A 74 -15.96 4.60 -3.82
C VAL A 74 -16.95 5.68 -4.30
N GLY A 75 -16.85 6.91 -3.78
CA GLY A 75 -17.76 8.01 -4.14
C GLY A 75 -17.43 8.68 -5.46
N GLU A 76 -18.35 9.49 -5.98
CA GLU A 76 -18.20 10.20 -7.28
C GLU A 76 -16.99 11.15 -7.33
N ASN A 77 -16.56 11.66 -6.18
CA ASN A 77 -15.40 12.55 -6.07
C ASN A 77 -14.11 11.80 -5.68
N ALA A 78 -14.16 10.47 -5.58
CA ALA A 78 -12.98 9.67 -5.29
C ALA A 78 -12.02 9.68 -6.49
N PRO A 79 -10.70 9.70 -6.25
CA PRO A 79 -9.74 9.51 -7.33
C PRO A 79 -9.99 8.18 -8.03
N GLU A 80 -9.92 8.17 -9.36
CA GLU A 80 -10.01 6.93 -10.14
C GLU A 80 -8.74 6.11 -9.94
N MET A 81 -8.90 4.86 -9.49
CA MET A 81 -7.78 3.97 -9.23
C MET A 81 -7.35 3.26 -10.51
N ARG A 82 -6.04 3.24 -10.78
CA ARG A 82 -5.46 2.36 -11.82
C ARG A 82 -5.24 0.96 -11.26
N VAL A 83 -4.80 0.88 -10.00
CA VAL A 83 -4.42 -0.36 -9.32
C VAL A 83 -4.96 -0.37 -7.88
N VAL A 84 -5.46 -1.53 -7.45
CA VAL A 84 -5.80 -1.82 -6.05
C VAL A 84 -4.93 -2.99 -5.57
N ILE A 85 -4.23 -2.79 -4.45
CA ILE A 85 -3.29 -3.77 -3.89
C ILE A 85 -3.74 -4.14 -2.47
N THR A 86 -4.08 -5.40 -2.22
CA THR A 86 -4.29 -5.90 -0.85
C THR A 86 -2.98 -6.38 -0.27
N VAL A 87 -2.67 -6.01 0.98
CA VAL A 87 -1.38 -6.34 1.64
C VAL A 87 -1.52 -7.20 2.90
N CYS A 88 -2.75 -7.53 3.27
CA CYS A 88 -3.05 -8.57 4.25
C CYS A 88 -4.04 -9.58 3.65
N ASP A 89 -3.92 -10.84 4.06
CA ASP A 89 -4.73 -11.95 3.53
C ASP A 89 -6.21 -11.70 3.78
N SER A 90 -6.57 -11.23 4.98
CA SER A 90 -7.94 -10.89 5.32
C SER A 90 -8.56 -9.84 4.37
N ALA A 91 -7.81 -8.80 3.98
CA ALA A 91 -8.31 -7.83 3.01
C ALA A 91 -8.39 -8.38 1.59
N ALA A 92 -7.65 -9.45 1.27
CA ALA A 92 -7.77 -10.15 0.00
C ALA A 92 -9.00 -11.07 -0.06
N GLU A 93 -9.44 -11.58 1.09
CA GLU A 93 -10.62 -12.45 1.24
C GLU A 93 -11.93 -11.67 1.43
N GLU A 94 -11.84 -10.40 1.81
CA GLU A 94 -13.01 -9.53 1.99
C GLU A 94 -13.64 -9.12 0.65
N GLU A 95 -14.97 -9.09 0.64
CA GLU A 95 -15.76 -8.64 -0.52
C GLU A 95 -15.59 -7.12 -0.70
N CYS A 96 -14.59 -6.75 -1.50
CA CYS A 96 -14.28 -5.36 -1.79
C CYS A 96 -15.44 -4.69 -2.55
N PRO A 97 -15.71 -3.40 -2.30
CA PRO A 97 -16.72 -2.67 -3.07
C PRO A 97 -16.35 -2.59 -4.55
N TYR A 98 -17.34 -2.25 -5.37
CA TYR A 98 -17.08 -1.89 -6.76
C TYR A 98 -16.25 -0.60 -6.80
N TRP A 99 -15.09 -0.67 -7.45
CA TRP A 99 -14.20 0.47 -7.64
C TRP A 99 -14.53 1.13 -9.00
N PRO A 100 -14.80 2.44 -9.03
CA PRO A 100 -14.95 3.18 -10.28
C PRO A 100 -13.75 2.94 -11.21
N GLY A 101 -14.02 2.81 -12.52
CA GLY A 101 -12.98 2.61 -13.55
C GLY A 101 -12.44 1.17 -13.66
N SER A 102 -12.91 0.22 -12.85
CA SER A 102 -12.48 -1.19 -12.89
C SER A 102 -10.94 -1.38 -12.81
N PRO A 103 -10.29 -0.92 -11.74
CA PRO A 103 -8.85 -1.07 -11.53
C PRO A 103 -8.38 -2.52 -11.58
N VAL A 104 -7.12 -2.69 -11.95
CA VAL A 104 -6.39 -3.97 -11.80
C VAL A 104 -6.23 -4.26 -10.31
N LYS A 105 -6.58 -5.49 -9.89
CA LYS A 105 -6.57 -5.90 -8.48
C LYS A 105 -5.53 -7.00 -8.25
N VAL A 106 -4.63 -6.79 -7.29
CA VAL A 106 -3.62 -7.79 -6.92
C VAL A 106 -3.44 -7.90 -5.41
N HIS A 107 -2.88 -9.03 -4.99
CA HIS A 107 -2.56 -9.29 -3.60
C HIS A 107 -1.05 -9.44 -3.43
N TRP A 108 -0.46 -8.58 -2.57
CA TRP A 108 0.95 -8.61 -2.18
C TRP A 108 1.03 -8.76 -0.66
N GLY A 109 0.82 -9.99 -0.18
CA GLY A 109 0.83 -10.31 1.25
C GLY A 109 2.17 -10.04 1.91
N TYR A 110 2.11 -9.47 3.12
CA TYR A 110 3.25 -9.36 4.03
C TYR A 110 2.84 -9.86 5.42
N PRO A 111 3.76 -10.53 6.16
CA PRO A 111 3.54 -10.86 7.56
C PRO A 111 3.15 -9.60 8.36
N ASP A 112 2.27 -9.73 9.36
CA ASP A 112 1.93 -8.59 10.22
C ASP A 112 3.06 -8.33 11.23
N PRO A 113 3.82 -7.22 11.10
CA PRO A 113 4.89 -6.93 12.04
C PRO A 113 4.38 -6.58 13.46
N SER A 114 3.09 -6.26 13.61
CA SER A 114 2.49 -5.95 14.91
C SER A 114 2.35 -7.18 15.81
N ASN A 115 2.27 -8.37 15.19
CA ASN A 115 2.11 -9.65 15.88
C ASN A 115 3.46 -10.28 16.27
N THR A 116 4.59 -9.62 16.00
CA THR A 116 5.90 -10.11 16.39
C THR A 116 6.04 -10.17 17.92
N GLU A 117 6.38 -11.35 18.43
CA GLU A 117 6.63 -11.59 19.85
C GLU A 117 8.03 -11.16 20.29
N GLY A 118 8.22 -11.02 21.60
CA GLY A 118 9.52 -10.72 22.21
C GLY A 118 9.89 -9.24 22.30
N GLY A 119 8.87 -8.38 22.46
CA GLY A 119 9.02 -6.99 22.90
C GLY A 119 9.17 -5.97 21.77
N ASP A 120 9.25 -4.70 22.17
CA ASP A 120 9.26 -3.56 21.24
C ASP A 120 10.44 -3.58 20.27
N GLU A 121 11.61 -4.04 20.70
CA GLU A 121 12.80 -4.07 19.85
C GLU A 121 12.64 -5.05 18.67
N LYS A 122 12.11 -6.24 18.95
CA LYS A 122 11.80 -7.20 17.88
C LYS A 122 10.69 -6.70 16.96
N LYS A 123 9.70 -5.99 17.50
CA LYS A 123 8.68 -5.32 16.69
C LYS A 123 9.31 -4.27 15.78
N ARG A 124 10.15 -3.37 16.29
CA ARG A 124 10.87 -2.38 15.46
C ARG A 124 11.62 -3.04 14.31
N GLN A 125 12.36 -4.11 14.61
CA GLN A 125 13.07 -4.87 13.60
C GLN A 125 12.12 -5.47 12.55
N ALA A 126 10.99 -6.06 12.97
CA ALA A 126 9.99 -6.61 12.06
C ALA A 126 9.33 -5.54 11.17
N PHE A 127 9.04 -4.37 11.74
CA PHE A 127 8.52 -3.21 11.01
C PHE A 127 9.53 -2.73 9.96
N GLU A 128 10.81 -2.63 10.32
CA GLU A 128 11.85 -2.20 9.39
C GLU A 128 12.06 -3.20 8.25
N LEU A 129 12.11 -4.50 8.55
CA LEU A 129 12.19 -5.55 7.52
C LEU A 129 10.98 -5.51 6.58
N THR A 130 9.78 -5.31 7.13
CA THR A 130 8.55 -5.18 6.35
C THR A 130 8.59 -3.93 5.48
N ARG A 131 9.04 -2.79 6.01
CA ARG A 131 9.20 -1.54 5.25
C ARG A 131 10.18 -1.71 4.09
N GLN A 132 11.31 -2.39 4.30
CA GLN A 132 12.29 -2.67 3.25
C GLN A 132 11.73 -3.57 2.15
N ALA A 133 11.05 -4.66 2.53
CA ALA A 133 10.40 -5.57 1.58
C ALA A 133 9.33 -4.86 0.75
N ILE A 134 8.51 -4.04 1.39
CA ILE A 134 7.53 -3.15 0.73
C ILE A 134 8.25 -2.19 -0.22
N GLY A 135 9.28 -1.49 0.25
CA GLY A 135 10.02 -0.51 -0.53
C GLY A 135 10.61 -1.10 -1.81
N TYR A 136 11.18 -2.31 -1.73
CA TYR A 136 11.70 -3.02 -2.89
C TYR A 136 10.59 -3.31 -3.93
N ARG A 137 9.42 -3.78 -3.48
CA ARG A 137 8.30 -4.05 -4.40
C ARG A 137 7.69 -2.77 -4.98
N MET A 138 7.63 -1.68 -4.20
CA MET A 138 7.19 -0.37 -4.69
C MET A 138 8.16 0.20 -5.74
N LEU A 139 9.47 0.00 -5.58
CA LEU A 139 10.45 0.35 -6.61
C LEU A 139 10.18 -0.42 -7.91
N GLN A 140 9.97 -1.73 -7.83
CA GLN A 140 9.65 -2.55 -9.00
C GLN A 140 8.37 -2.08 -9.70
N LEU A 141 7.32 -1.73 -8.95
CA LEU A 141 6.09 -1.14 -9.48
C LEU A 141 6.37 0.15 -10.26
N LEU A 142 7.17 1.05 -9.68
CA LEU A 142 7.49 2.34 -10.29
C LEU A 142 8.28 2.24 -11.59
N LEU A 143 9.04 1.15 -11.77
CA LEU A 143 9.79 0.88 -13.00
C LEU A 143 8.91 0.40 -14.16
N LEU A 144 7.66 0.01 -13.91
CA LEU A 144 6.75 -0.45 -14.97
C LEU A 144 6.22 0.74 -15.81
N PRO A 145 6.02 0.56 -17.13
CA PRO A 145 5.37 1.53 -17.99
C PRO A 145 3.83 1.43 -17.87
N ILE A 146 3.29 1.66 -16.66
CA ILE A 146 1.87 1.37 -16.33
C ILE A 146 0.88 2.06 -17.29
N GLU A 147 1.20 3.26 -17.76
CA GLU A 147 0.33 4.03 -18.69
C GLU A 147 0.20 3.37 -20.06
N ASP A 148 1.19 2.58 -20.49
CA ASP A 148 1.22 1.92 -21.79
C ASP A 148 0.65 0.49 -21.75
N MET A 149 0.32 -0.02 -20.55
CA MET A 149 -0.12 -1.39 -20.35
C MET A 149 -1.64 -1.51 -20.33
N SER A 150 -2.15 -2.51 -21.06
CA SER A 150 -3.54 -2.94 -20.93
C SER A 150 -3.81 -3.49 -19.52
N ASN A 151 -5.08 -3.58 -19.13
CA ASN A 151 -5.46 -4.17 -17.84
C ASN A 151 -4.98 -5.61 -17.69
N ALA A 152 -5.00 -6.41 -18.77
CA ALA A 152 -4.56 -7.80 -18.74
C ALA A 152 -3.04 -7.93 -18.53
N GLU A 153 -2.24 -7.15 -19.27
CA GLU A 153 -0.77 -7.15 -19.14
C GLU A 153 -0.34 -6.65 -17.76
N LEU A 154 -1.00 -5.60 -17.26
CA LEU A 154 -0.71 -5.07 -15.94
C LEU A 154 -1.08 -6.09 -14.85
N GLN A 155 -2.24 -6.76 -14.96
CA GLN A 155 -2.65 -7.82 -14.04
C GLN A 155 -1.60 -8.94 -13.96
N GLU A 156 -1.16 -9.48 -15.10
CA GLU A 156 -0.15 -10.54 -15.15
C GLU A 156 1.19 -10.08 -14.57
N THR A 157 1.62 -8.87 -14.93
CA THR A 157 2.90 -8.33 -14.47
C THR A 157 2.92 -8.11 -12.96
N LEU A 158 1.85 -7.54 -12.40
CA LEU A 158 1.74 -7.31 -10.96
C LEU A 158 1.59 -8.62 -10.17
N GLN A 159 0.96 -9.65 -10.74
CA GLN A 159 0.92 -11.00 -10.16
C GLN A 159 2.30 -11.67 -10.14
N ARG A 160 3.13 -11.43 -11.17
CA ARG A 160 4.52 -11.91 -11.21
C ARG A 160 5.38 -11.23 -10.14
N LEU A 161 5.23 -9.92 -9.94
CA LEU A 161 5.92 -9.18 -8.87
C LEU A 161 5.52 -9.64 -7.46
N ALA A 162 4.32 -10.22 -7.28
CA ALA A 162 3.90 -10.78 -6.00
C ALA A 162 4.75 -11.98 -5.55
N ARG A 163 5.42 -12.65 -6.51
CA ARG A 163 6.17 -13.90 -6.31
C ARG A 163 7.69 -13.70 -6.28
N SER A 164 8.17 -12.50 -6.56
CA SER A 164 9.59 -12.10 -6.45
C SER A 164 9.88 -11.54 -5.06
#